data_AF-D7U6Y1-F1
#
_entry.id   AF-D7U6Y1-F1
#
_cell.length_a   1.000
_cell.length_b   1.000
_cell.length_c   1.000
_cell.angle_alpha   90.00
_cell.angle_beta   90.00
_cell.angle_gamma   90.00
#
_symmetry.space_group_name_H-M   'P 1'
#
loop_
_entity.id
_entity.type
_entity.pdbx_description
1 polymer ?
#
loop_
_entity_poly.entity_id
_entity_poly.type
_entity_poly.pdbx_seq_one_letter_code
_entity_poly.pdbx_strand_id
1 'polypeptide(L)'
;MQIKELKPGRRSKLSPGRIRKLTDELGKWVLLAMEFGLHWSLKEDLENTQMMMKEMRFFFGMLKEALKIPFRNPNFVVFSFLTSLPLFTFMLINDFIIQQTLIQTAKILTQTLHPKKFFDFYETPLGLIERAIEEVSHKLLLGFIYLGVVHFLDFLNTVAIVDSASIIHKGETPMNLMDMLCRPMKEIRFKGPLITSIYTFILASFVFLGLISLATHVFIFSNEVYFFILFAVLFIALLIKSVEWSAIWNMSIVISVLEEKHGDVALVLSSYHSRGSRQFGSLFMLVFFVWSFALRGSCLYMGWSGGGNGIRITSAYVGLVCLGNTMKWLVFVVYLHNCKNQRLERVDPEVGRAAEA
;
A
#
# COMPACT_ATOMS: atom_id res chain seq x y z
N MET A 1 -43.05 -68.24 8.69
CA MET A 1 -42.59 -69.11 7.58
C MET A 1 -41.11 -68.85 7.35
N GLN A 2 -40.33 -69.92 7.25
CA GLN A 2 -38.88 -69.99 7.40
C GLN A 2 -38.08 -69.39 6.24
N ILE A 3 -36.89 -68.83 6.53
CA ILE A 3 -35.80 -68.68 5.55
C ILE A 3 -34.75 -69.75 5.86
N LYS A 4 -34.49 -70.59 4.86
CA LYS A 4 -33.52 -71.70 4.83
C LYS A 4 -32.07 -71.18 4.85
N GLU A 5 -31.23 -71.90 5.56
CA GLU A 5 -29.77 -71.77 5.55
C GLU A 5 -29.13 -72.05 4.18
N LEU A 6 -28.02 -71.36 3.91
CA LEU A 6 -27.03 -71.70 2.88
C LEU A 6 -25.66 -71.88 3.56
N LYS A 7 -25.10 -73.09 3.41
CA LYS A 7 -23.85 -73.58 4.02
C LYS A 7 -22.60 -72.78 3.61
N PRO A 8 -21.55 -72.73 4.47
CA PRO A 8 -20.31 -72.02 4.16
C PRO A 8 -19.34 -72.87 3.32
N GLY A 9 -18.82 -72.27 2.24
CA GLY A 9 -17.70 -72.78 1.44
C GLY A 9 -16.33 -72.37 2.00
N ARG A 10 -15.38 -73.31 1.96
CA ARG A 10 -13.99 -73.26 2.48
C ARG A 10 -13.23 -71.96 2.14
N ARG A 11 -12.77 -71.23 3.17
CA ARG A 11 -11.67 -70.24 3.05
C ARG A 11 -10.31 -70.94 3.06
N SER A 12 -9.53 -70.79 2.00
CA SER A 12 -8.10 -71.06 2.00
C SER A 12 -7.39 -70.09 2.96
N LYS A 13 -6.77 -70.62 4.01
CA LYS A 13 -5.96 -69.83 4.95
C LYS A 13 -4.70 -69.37 4.24
N LEU A 14 -4.59 -68.07 3.94
CA LEU A 14 -3.32 -67.44 3.57
C LEU A 14 -2.33 -67.68 4.71
N SER A 15 -1.11 -68.15 4.38
CA SER A 15 -0.11 -68.42 5.41
C SER A 15 0.35 -67.11 6.09
N PRO A 16 0.56 -67.12 7.42
CA PRO A 16 0.95 -65.92 8.18
C PRO A 16 2.21 -65.23 7.64
N GLY A 17 3.13 -65.99 7.01
CA GLY A 17 4.35 -65.45 6.42
C GLY A 17 4.12 -64.59 5.17
N ARG A 18 3.08 -64.86 4.37
CA ARG A 18 2.76 -64.07 3.17
C ARG A 18 2.07 -62.74 3.54
N ILE A 19 1.27 -62.74 4.59
CA ILE A 19 0.64 -61.53 5.15
C ILE A 19 1.72 -60.62 5.75
N ARG A 20 2.66 -61.18 6.52
CA ARG A 20 3.77 -60.42 7.11
C ARG A 20 4.65 -59.76 6.05
N LYS A 21 4.96 -60.47 4.96
CA LYS A 21 5.74 -59.93 3.84
C LYS A 21 5.01 -58.81 3.09
N LEU A 22 3.67 -58.90 2.97
CA LEU A 22 2.85 -57.84 2.37
C LEU A 22 2.75 -56.60 3.27
N THR A 23 2.66 -56.77 4.59
CA THR A 23 2.65 -55.65 5.53
C THR A 23 4.00 -54.95 5.61
N ASP A 24 5.12 -55.69 5.52
CA ASP A 24 6.46 -55.09 5.51
C ASP A 24 6.74 -54.32 4.22
N GLU A 25 6.29 -54.82 3.06
CA GLU A 25 6.40 -54.09 1.79
C GLU A 25 5.48 -52.86 1.75
N LEU A 26 4.23 -52.97 2.20
CA LEU A 26 3.34 -51.81 2.36
C LEU A 26 3.93 -50.76 3.31
N GLY A 27 4.57 -51.18 4.39
CA GLY A 27 5.28 -50.28 5.32
C GLY A 27 6.40 -49.50 4.64
N LYS A 28 7.19 -50.15 3.77
CA LYS A 28 8.26 -49.47 3.00
C LYS A 28 7.70 -48.48 1.97
N TRP A 29 6.62 -48.84 1.27
CA TRP A 29 5.97 -47.94 0.30
C TRP A 29 5.34 -46.72 0.97
N VAL A 30 4.76 -46.89 2.17
CA VAL A 30 4.23 -45.79 2.97
C VAL A 30 5.35 -44.88 3.48
N LEU A 31 6.48 -45.45 3.92
CA LEU A 31 7.65 -44.66 4.36
C LEU A 31 8.25 -43.85 3.21
N LEU A 32 8.41 -44.45 2.03
CA LEU A 32 8.89 -43.77 0.82
C LEU A 32 7.94 -42.67 0.35
N ALA A 33 6.62 -42.89 0.42
CA ALA A 33 5.63 -41.87 0.10
C ALA A 33 5.64 -40.70 1.10
N MET A 34 5.87 -40.98 2.38
CA MET A 34 6.04 -39.96 3.42
C MET A 34 7.34 -39.17 3.24
N GLU A 35 8.46 -39.82 2.95
CA GLU A 35 9.75 -39.15 2.68
C GLU A 35 9.68 -38.29 1.42
N PHE A 36 9.01 -38.76 0.36
CA PHE A 36 8.82 -38.00 -0.87
C PHE A 36 7.88 -36.80 -0.65
N GLY A 37 6.80 -36.97 0.12
CA GLY A 37 5.90 -35.89 0.51
C GLY A 37 6.57 -34.84 1.40
N LEU A 38 7.40 -35.28 2.36
CA LEU A 38 8.17 -34.37 3.21
C LEU A 38 9.23 -33.61 2.39
N HIS A 39 9.95 -34.31 1.50
CA HIS A 39 10.93 -33.71 0.61
C HIS A 39 10.29 -32.73 -0.39
N TRP A 40 9.11 -33.05 -0.92
CA TRP A 40 8.36 -32.14 -1.79
C TRP A 40 7.88 -30.90 -1.04
N SER A 41 7.29 -31.07 0.15
CA SER A 41 6.86 -29.95 1.01
C SER A 41 8.03 -29.07 1.46
N LEU A 42 9.16 -29.68 1.85
CA LEU A 42 10.39 -28.95 2.21
C LEU A 42 11.00 -28.23 1.00
N LYS A 43 10.95 -28.84 -0.18
CA LYS A 43 11.43 -28.23 -1.42
C LYS A 43 10.55 -27.05 -1.83
N GLU A 44 9.23 -27.18 -1.72
CA GLU A 44 8.27 -26.11 -2.00
C GLU A 44 8.41 -24.96 -1.00
N ASP A 45 8.57 -25.24 0.30
CA ASP A 45 8.87 -24.23 1.32
C ASP A 45 10.23 -23.56 1.09
N LEU A 46 11.26 -24.32 0.67
CA LEU A 46 12.59 -23.79 0.38
C LEU A 46 12.59 -22.94 -0.90
N GLU A 47 11.92 -23.37 -1.96
CA GLU A 47 11.77 -22.62 -3.21
C GLU A 47 10.95 -21.34 -3.00
N ASN A 48 9.86 -21.41 -2.22
CA ASN A 48 9.10 -20.24 -1.80
C ASN A 48 9.95 -19.28 -0.95
N THR A 49 10.76 -19.81 -0.03
CA THR A 49 11.68 -19.00 0.78
C THR A 49 12.79 -18.37 -0.05
N GLN A 50 13.33 -19.09 -1.05
CA GLN A 50 14.34 -18.58 -1.96
C GLN A 50 13.78 -17.51 -2.91
N MET A 51 12.58 -17.70 -3.44
CA MET A 51 11.88 -16.69 -4.25
C MET A 51 11.62 -15.44 -3.42
N MET A 52 11.06 -15.57 -2.21
CA MET A 52 10.84 -14.47 -1.28
C MET A 52 12.14 -13.75 -0.92
N MET A 53 13.24 -14.47 -0.65
CA MET A 53 14.55 -13.85 -0.39
C MET A 53 15.10 -13.08 -1.60
N LYS A 54 14.88 -13.60 -2.82
CA LYS A 54 15.29 -12.93 -4.05
C LYS A 54 14.49 -11.64 -4.27
N GLU A 55 13.19 -11.68 -4.04
CA GLU A 55 12.30 -10.51 -4.09
C GLU A 55 12.67 -9.46 -3.04
N MET A 56 12.89 -9.88 -1.79
CA MET A 56 13.35 -9.00 -0.71
C MET A 56 14.69 -8.33 -1.03
N ARG A 57 15.65 -9.10 -1.56
CA ARG A 57 16.95 -8.55 -1.99
C ARG A 57 16.79 -7.51 -3.09
N PHE A 58 15.88 -7.75 -4.03
CA PHE A 58 15.58 -6.82 -5.11
C PHE A 58 14.93 -5.54 -4.59
N PHE A 59 13.95 -5.66 -3.68
CA PHE A 59 13.31 -4.54 -2.98
C PHE A 59 14.35 -3.67 -2.25
N PHE A 60 15.21 -4.27 -1.44
CA PHE A 60 16.27 -3.54 -0.73
C PHE A 60 17.31 -2.95 -1.69
N GLY A 61 17.59 -3.61 -2.81
CA GLY A 61 18.44 -3.08 -3.87
C GLY A 61 17.92 -1.76 -4.44
N MET A 62 16.62 -1.69 -4.75
CA MET A 62 15.98 -0.46 -5.22
C MET A 62 15.94 0.63 -4.14
N LEU A 63 15.64 0.27 -2.89
CA LEU A 63 15.67 1.23 -1.78
C LEU A 63 17.08 1.80 -1.58
N LYS A 64 18.11 0.96 -1.70
CA LYS A 64 19.51 1.37 -1.62
C LYS A 64 19.88 2.32 -2.77
N GLU A 65 19.42 2.07 -3.99
CA GLU A 65 19.62 3.01 -5.10
C GLU A 65 18.88 4.33 -4.91
N ALA A 66 17.66 4.30 -4.37
CA ALA A 66 16.92 5.52 -4.03
C ALA A 66 17.67 6.35 -2.97
N LEU A 67 18.23 5.69 -1.95
CA LEU A 67 19.03 6.35 -0.91
C LEU A 67 20.36 6.92 -1.43
N LYS A 68 20.94 6.37 -2.49
CA LYS A 68 22.18 6.92 -3.08
C LYS A 68 21.96 8.32 -3.69
N ILE A 69 20.75 8.68 -4.09
CA ILE A 69 20.44 9.98 -4.70
C ILE A 69 20.83 11.15 -3.76
N PRO A 70 20.31 11.25 -2.52
CA PRO A 70 20.72 12.30 -1.59
C PRO A 70 22.20 12.23 -1.20
N PHE A 71 22.82 11.04 -1.17
CA PHE A 71 24.25 10.91 -0.87
C PHE A 71 25.17 11.35 -2.02
N ARG A 72 24.70 11.24 -3.27
CA ARG A 72 25.45 11.71 -4.45
C ARG A 72 25.50 13.22 -4.54
N ASN A 73 24.47 13.92 -4.05
CA ASN A 73 24.43 15.38 -4.08
C ASN A 73 23.81 15.92 -2.77
N PRO A 74 24.60 16.40 -1.80
CA PRO A 74 24.07 16.92 -0.53
C PRO A 74 23.19 18.16 -0.71
N ASN A 75 23.35 18.93 -1.79
CA ASN A 75 22.43 20.05 -2.10
C ASN A 75 20.99 19.56 -2.30
N PHE A 76 20.81 18.32 -2.76
CA PHE A 76 19.49 17.71 -2.90
C PHE A 76 18.76 17.54 -1.56
N VAL A 77 19.50 17.29 -0.47
CA VAL A 77 18.92 17.17 0.88
C VAL A 77 18.38 18.52 1.33
N VAL A 78 19.18 19.58 1.17
CA VAL A 78 18.78 20.95 1.49
C VAL A 78 17.60 21.39 0.62
N PHE A 79 17.65 21.10 -0.68
CA PHE A 79 16.57 21.34 -1.62
C PHE A 79 15.27 20.65 -1.19
N SER A 80 15.32 19.34 -0.95
CA SER A 80 14.15 18.54 -0.55
C SER A 80 13.53 19.06 0.74
N PHE A 81 14.36 19.53 1.68
CA PHE A 81 13.90 20.16 2.91
C PHE A 81 13.18 21.49 2.63
N LEU A 82 13.77 22.37 1.81
CA LEU A 82 13.19 23.66 1.44
C LEU A 82 11.86 23.51 0.68
N THR A 83 11.78 22.59 -0.30
CA THR A 83 10.55 22.37 -1.08
C THR A 83 9.45 21.71 -0.25
N SER A 84 9.81 20.91 0.75
CA SER A 84 8.86 20.25 1.63
C SER A 84 8.37 21.14 2.77
N LEU A 85 9.02 22.29 3.04
CA LEU A 85 8.69 23.17 4.17
C LEU A 85 7.25 23.76 4.08
N PRO A 86 6.77 24.26 2.92
CA PRO A 86 5.39 24.71 2.79
C PRO A 86 4.41 23.56 3.02
N LEU A 87 4.67 22.38 2.42
CA LEU A 87 3.86 21.19 2.58
C LEU A 87 3.77 20.78 4.06
N PHE A 88 4.91 20.73 4.76
CA PHE A 88 5.00 20.41 6.18
C PHE A 88 4.13 21.35 7.03
N THR A 89 4.20 22.65 6.77
CA THR A 89 3.48 23.66 7.55
C THR A 89 1.96 23.51 7.40
N PHE A 90 1.46 23.35 6.18
CA PHE A 90 0.03 23.16 5.94
C PHE A 90 -0.46 21.79 6.39
N MET A 91 0.36 20.74 6.23
CA MET A 91 0.04 19.41 6.72
C MET A 91 -0.05 19.38 8.25
N LEU A 92 0.79 20.13 8.97
CA LEU A 92 0.67 20.28 10.42
C LEU A 92 -0.67 20.86 10.85
N ILE A 93 -1.10 21.93 10.20
CA ILE A 93 -2.38 22.59 10.51
C ILE A 93 -3.54 21.64 10.18
N ASN A 94 -3.50 21.02 9.00
CA ASN A 94 -4.53 20.08 8.55
C ASN A 94 -4.67 18.87 9.47
N ASP A 95 -3.57 18.19 9.78
CA ASP A 95 -3.60 16.99 10.62
C ASP A 95 -4.01 17.35 12.06
N PHE A 96 -3.65 18.54 12.57
CA PHE A 96 -4.17 19.01 13.85
C PHE A 96 -5.69 19.16 13.85
N ILE A 97 -6.26 19.81 12.82
CA ILE A 97 -7.72 19.96 12.67
C ILE A 97 -8.41 18.60 12.58
N ILE A 98 -7.90 17.69 11.73
CA ILE A 98 -8.46 16.35 11.55
C ILE A 98 -8.36 15.54 12.85
N GLN A 99 -7.22 15.54 13.53
CA GLN A 99 -7.04 14.80 14.79
C GLN A 99 -7.99 15.28 15.88
N GLN A 100 -8.14 16.60 16.05
CA GLN A 100 -9.09 17.16 17.02
C GLN A 100 -10.53 16.76 16.68
N THR A 101 -10.89 16.81 15.41
CA THR A 101 -12.20 16.39 14.91
C THR A 101 -12.45 14.91 15.22
N LEU A 102 -11.50 14.03 14.87
CA LEU A 102 -11.61 12.58 15.13
C LEU A 102 -11.72 12.26 16.63
N ILE A 103 -10.94 12.93 17.48
CA ILE A 103 -11.01 12.74 18.93
C ILE A 103 -12.38 13.18 19.47
N GLN A 104 -12.93 14.30 18.97
CA GLN A 104 -14.26 14.76 19.36
C GLN A 104 -15.35 13.78 18.91
N THR A 105 -15.32 13.36 17.64
CA THR A 105 -16.24 12.35 17.10
C THR A 105 -16.18 11.04 17.91
N ALA A 106 -14.97 10.56 18.23
CA ALA A 106 -14.79 9.34 19.02
C ALA A 106 -15.29 9.50 20.47
N LYS A 107 -15.17 10.69 21.09
CA LYS A 107 -15.75 10.97 22.42
C LYS A 107 -17.28 10.94 22.38
N ILE A 108 -17.90 11.55 21.37
CA ILE A 108 -19.36 11.51 21.18
C ILE A 108 -19.83 10.06 21.02
N LEU A 109 -19.12 9.28 20.20
CA LEU A 109 -19.40 7.86 19.98
C LEU A 109 -19.28 7.04 21.26
N THR A 110 -18.17 7.19 22.00
CA THR A 110 -17.89 6.40 23.21
C THR A 110 -18.75 6.79 24.42
N GLN A 111 -19.06 8.07 24.61
CA GLN A 111 -19.94 8.53 25.70
C GLN A 111 -21.37 8.01 25.55
N THR A 112 -21.81 7.82 24.32
CA THR A 112 -23.15 7.32 24.00
C THR A 112 -23.23 5.79 24.09
N LEU A 113 -22.11 5.07 23.92
CA LEU A 113 -22.02 3.61 24.10
C LEU A 113 -21.87 3.14 25.58
N HIS A 114 -21.81 4.05 26.56
CA HIS A 114 -21.56 3.65 27.96
C HIS A 114 -22.79 2.95 28.59
N PRO A 115 -22.65 1.77 29.23
CA PRO A 115 -23.78 0.94 29.68
C PRO A 115 -24.70 1.55 30.74
N LYS A 116 -24.33 2.69 31.35
CA LYS A 116 -25.14 3.38 32.36
C LYS A 116 -26.18 4.35 31.77
N LYS A 117 -26.10 4.68 30.48
CA LYS A 117 -27.11 5.47 29.75
C LYS A 117 -27.96 4.61 28.79
N PHE A 118 -27.80 3.29 28.85
CA PHE A 118 -28.48 2.33 27.99
C PHE A 118 -30.00 2.29 28.19
N PHE A 119 -30.51 2.93 29.26
CA PHE A 119 -31.94 2.94 29.58
C PHE A 119 -32.73 4.13 29.01
N ASP A 120 -32.09 5.11 28.36
CA ASP A 120 -32.78 6.37 28.00
C ASP A 120 -32.86 6.72 26.51
N PHE A 121 -32.35 5.94 25.55
CA PHE A 121 -32.40 6.37 24.14
C PHE A 121 -32.68 5.27 23.11
N TYR A 122 -33.75 5.49 22.34
CA TYR A 122 -34.09 4.84 21.07
C TYR A 122 -33.19 5.34 19.92
N GLU A 123 -31.88 5.46 20.12
CA GLU A 123 -30.99 5.99 19.08
C GLU A 123 -30.41 4.88 18.21
N THR A 124 -30.72 4.91 16.91
CA THR A 124 -30.12 4.00 15.93
C THR A 124 -28.66 4.39 15.68
N PRO A 125 -27.78 3.43 15.30
CA PRO A 125 -26.39 3.74 14.93
C PRO A 125 -26.26 4.86 13.89
N LEU A 126 -27.26 5.00 13.02
CA LEU A 126 -27.35 6.03 12.00
C LEU A 126 -27.61 7.43 12.59
N GLY A 127 -28.53 7.57 13.56
CA GLY A 127 -28.80 8.85 14.22
C GLY A 127 -27.60 9.35 15.04
N LEU A 128 -26.79 8.44 15.58
CA LEU A 128 -25.55 8.80 16.27
C LEU A 128 -24.50 9.36 15.30
N ILE A 129 -24.33 8.71 14.13
CA ILE A 129 -23.44 9.22 13.08
C ILE A 129 -23.89 10.60 12.60
N GLU A 130 -25.19 10.81 12.41
CA GLU A 130 -25.76 12.10 11.98
C GLU A 130 -25.45 13.21 12.98
N ARG A 131 -25.71 12.99 14.28
CA ARG A 131 -25.34 13.93 15.35
C ARG A 131 -23.85 14.26 15.34
N ALA A 132 -23.01 13.23 15.23
CA ALA A 132 -21.57 13.41 15.26
C ALA A 132 -21.08 14.25 14.06
N ILE A 133 -21.66 14.05 12.87
CA ILE A 133 -21.37 14.85 11.67
C ILE A 133 -21.81 16.29 11.87
N GLU A 134 -23.02 16.53 12.38
CA GLU A 134 -23.55 17.87 12.60
C GLU A 134 -22.63 18.67 13.53
N GLU A 135 -22.20 18.06 14.63
CA GLU A 135 -21.38 18.69 15.67
C GLU A 135 -19.96 19.03 15.20
N VAL A 136 -19.39 18.22 14.30
CA VAL A 136 -18.03 18.43 13.76
C VAL A 136 -17.99 19.02 12.35
N SER A 137 -19.14 19.28 11.74
CA SER A 137 -19.32 19.71 10.33
C SER A 137 -18.44 20.91 9.94
N HIS A 138 -18.41 21.96 10.76
CA HIS A 138 -17.60 23.16 10.52
C HIS A 138 -16.09 22.86 10.54
N LYS A 139 -15.62 21.97 11.42
CA LYS A 139 -14.21 21.55 11.48
C LYS A 139 -13.85 20.63 10.33
N LEU A 140 -14.77 19.77 9.92
CA LEU A 140 -14.63 18.94 8.72
C LEU A 140 -14.50 19.81 7.48
N LEU A 141 -15.36 20.82 7.30
CA LEU A 141 -15.28 21.76 6.19
C LEU A 141 -13.92 22.47 6.16
N LEU A 142 -13.47 22.98 7.31
CA LEU A 142 -12.16 23.62 7.42
C LEU A 142 -11.03 22.63 7.07
N GLY A 143 -11.11 21.39 7.57
CA GLY A 143 -10.19 20.31 7.23
C GLY A 143 -10.15 20.03 5.73
N PHE A 144 -11.29 20.00 5.05
CA PHE A 144 -11.33 19.80 3.59
C PHE A 144 -10.70 20.94 2.79
N ILE A 145 -10.87 22.20 3.23
CA ILE A 145 -10.21 23.35 2.59
C ILE A 145 -8.69 23.22 2.71
N TYR A 146 -8.20 22.93 3.92
CA TYR A 146 -6.76 22.73 4.16
C TYR A 146 -6.22 21.51 3.42
N LEU A 147 -7.00 20.43 3.33
CA LEU A 147 -6.64 19.25 2.56
C LEU A 147 -6.44 19.58 1.08
N GLY A 148 -7.30 20.41 0.48
CA GLY A 148 -7.13 20.90 -0.89
C GLY A 148 -5.81 21.64 -1.09
N VAL A 149 -5.43 22.51 -0.14
CA VAL A 149 -4.14 23.22 -0.16
C VAL A 149 -2.97 22.25 0.00
N VAL A 150 -3.08 21.28 0.92
CA VAL A 150 -2.06 20.24 1.13
C VAL A 150 -1.83 19.42 -0.14
N HIS A 151 -2.88 19.02 -0.86
CA HIS A 151 -2.74 18.29 -2.12
C HIS A 151 -2.07 19.12 -3.21
N PHE A 152 -2.38 20.41 -3.30
CA PHE A 152 -1.72 21.30 -4.24
C PHE A 152 -0.23 21.48 -3.92
N LEU A 153 0.12 21.64 -2.65
CA LEU A 153 1.52 21.73 -2.22
C LEU A 153 2.28 20.40 -2.38
N ASP A 154 1.63 19.28 -2.13
CA ASP A 154 2.20 17.94 -2.35
C ASP A 154 2.50 17.72 -3.84
N PHE A 155 1.61 18.17 -4.71
CA PHE A 155 1.85 18.17 -6.16
C PHE A 155 3.11 18.98 -6.51
N LEU A 156 3.22 20.23 -6.07
CA LEU A 156 4.39 21.07 -6.35
C LEU A 156 5.69 20.44 -5.82
N ASN A 157 5.65 19.91 -4.60
CA ASN A 157 6.80 19.22 -3.98
C ASN A 157 7.18 17.96 -4.77
N THR A 158 6.19 17.18 -5.21
CA THR A 158 6.38 15.98 -6.02
C THR A 158 7.09 16.29 -7.32
N VAL A 159 6.61 17.29 -8.07
CA VAL A 159 7.22 17.70 -9.34
C VAL A 159 8.68 18.08 -9.13
N ALA A 160 8.96 18.90 -8.11
CA ALA A 160 10.30 19.37 -7.78
C ALA A 160 11.25 18.23 -7.39
N ILE A 161 10.82 17.31 -6.52
CA ILE A 161 11.61 16.16 -6.06
C ILE A 161 11.87 15.18 -7.20
N VAL A 162 10.84 14.81 -7.96
CA VAL A 162 10.93 13.79 -9.02
C VAL A 162 11.87 14.23 -10.14
N ASP A 163 11.75 15.49 -10.60
CA ASP A 163 12.62 16.05 -11.63
C ASP A 163 14.09 16.02 -11.19
N SER A 164 14.39 16.68 -10.05
CA SER A 164 15.74 16.76 -9.49
C SER A 164 16.34 15.38 -9.22
N ALA A 165 15.55 14.45 -8.69
CA ALA A 165 15.99 13.09 -8.41
C ALA A 165 16.34 12.32 -9.68
N SER A 166 15.58 12.46 -10.77
CA SER A 166 15.87 11.77 -12.04
C SER A 166 17.20 12.23 -12.63
N ILE A 167 17.49 13.53 -12.61
CA ILE A 167 18.75 14.09 -13.14
C ILE A 167 19.96 13.56 -12.35
N ILE A 168 19.88 13.59 -11.01
CA ILE A 168 20.94 13.07 -10.14
C ILE A 168 21.10 11.55 -10.32
N HIS A 169 20.00 10.83 -10.52
CA HIS A 169 20.03 9.40 -10.72
C HIS A 169 20.76 9.02 -12.02
N LYS A 170 20.49 9.73 -13.12
CA LYS A 170 21.16 9.52 -14.42
C LYS A 170 22.62 10.01 -14.45
N GLY A 171 23.01 10.90 -13.53
CA GLY A 171 24.38 11.41 -13.45
C GLY A 171 24.73 12.39 -14.57
N GLU A 172 23.74 12.98 -15.23
CA GLU A 172 23.92 13.78 -16.45
C GLU A 172 24.62 15.12 -16.19
N THR A 173 24.39 15.77 -15.04
CA THR A 173 25.02 17.06 -14.68
C THR A 173 25.11 17.28 -13.16
N PRO A 174 26.21 17.88 -12.64
CA PRO A 174 26.25 18.36 -11.28
C PRO A 174 25.33 19.58 -11.15
N MET A 175 24.28 19.45 -10.36
CA MET A 175 23.22 20.46 -10.25
C MET A 175 23.38 21.24 -8.94
N ASN A 176 23.42 22.57 -9.04
CA ASN A 176 23.48 23.45 -7.87
C ASN A 176 22.09 23.62 -7.25
N LEU A 177 22.03 24.02 -5.97
CA LEU A 177 20.79 24.26 -5.22
C LEU A 177 19.87 25.28 -5.93
N MET A 178 20.44 26.36 -6.44
CA MET A 178 19.66 27.41 -7.16
C MET A 178 19.09 26.87 -8.47
N ASP A 179 19.84 26.04 -9.18
CA ASP A 179 19.35 25.41 -10.41
C ASP A 179 18.17 24.49 -10.11
N MET A 180 18.24 23.70 -9.02
CA MET A 180 17.14 22.86 -8.56
C MET A 180 15.87 23.64 -8.19
N LEU A 181 16.01 24.82 -7.58
CA LEU A 181 14.85 25.64 -7.20
C LEU A 181 14.22 26.38 -8.38
N CYS A 182 15.04 26.90 -9.30
CA CYS A 182 14.54 27.68 -10.42
C CYS A 182 14.04 26.83 -11.60
N ARG A 183 14.63 25.64 -11.80
CA ARG A 183 14.32 24.78 -12.95
C ARG A 183 12.86 24.33 -13.00
N PRO A 184 12.23 23.85 -11.91
CA PRO A 184 10.83 23.46 -11.94
C PRO A 184 9.92 24.58 -12.43
N MET A 185 10.22 25.83 -12.09
CA MET A 185 9.42 26.99 -12.49
C MET A 185 9.65 27.42 -13.96
N LYS A 186 10.83 27.14 -14.53
CA LYS A 186 11.24 27.64 -15.85
C LYS A 186 11.11 26.62 -16.96
N GLU A 187 11.42 25.35 -16.66
CA GLU A 187 11.53 24.29 -17.67
C GLU A 187 10.39 23.28 -17.61
N ILE A 188 9.84 23.02 -16.41
CA ILE A 188 8.80 21.99 -16.28
C ILE A 188 7.44 22.56 -16.67
N ARG A 189 6.81 21.92 -17.66
CA ARG A 189 5.43 22.23 -18.06
C ARG A 189 4.46 21.59 -17.08
N PHE A 190 4.17 22.27 -15.96
CA PHE A 190 3.25 21.79 -14.90
C PHE A 190 1.89 21.29 -15.39
N LYS A 191 1.39 21.76 -16.54
CA LYS A 191 0.10 21.37 -17.09
C LYS A 191 -0.05 19.85 -17.21
N GLY A 192 0.97 19.14 -17.73
CA GLY A 192 0.92 17.69 -17.89
C GLY A 192 0.80 16.94 -16.55
N PRO A 193 1.79 17.11 -15.65
CA PRO A 193 1.74 16.54 -14.31
C PRO A 193 0.48 16.89 -13.54
N LEU A 194 -0.03 18.13 -13.66
CA LEU A 194 -1.23 18.58 -12.96
C LEU A 194 -2.47 17.81 -13.44
N ILE A 195 -2.64 17.62 -14.75
CA ILE A 195 -3.74 16.82 -15.30
C ILE A 195 -3.67 15.40 -14.73
N THR A 196 -2.50 14.75 -14.80
CA THR A 196 -2.31 13.39 -14.27
C THR A 196 -2.59 13.32 -12.76
N SER A 197 -2.15 14.32 -12.00
CA SER A 197 -2.42 14.43 -10.57
C SER A 197 -3.91 14.56 -10.26
N ILE A 198 -4.68 15.29 -11.07
CA ILE A 198 -6.13 15.41 -10.92
C ILE A 198 -6.82 14.07 -11.17
N TYR A 199 -6.47 13.35 -12.26
CA TYR A 199 -7.02 12.03 -12.54
C TYR A 199 -6.75 11.04 -11.40
N THR A 200 -5.51 10.98 -10.92
CA THR A 200 -5.11 10.09 -9.82
C THR A 200 -5.80 10.47 -8.51
N PHE A 201 -5.97 11.77 -8.22
CA PHE A 201 -6.72 12.25 -7.06
C PHE A 201 -8.20 11.85 -7.11
N ILE A 202 -8.85 12.01 -8.27
CA ILE A 202 -10.26 11.63 -8.45
C ILE A 202 -10.43 10.11 -8.25
N LEU A 203 -9.57 9.31 -8.89
CA LEU A 203 -9.60 7.85 -8.75
C LEU A 203 -9.37 7.40 -7.30
N ALA A 204 -8.38 7.98 -6.63
CA ALA A 204 -8.12 7.72 -5.22
C ALA A 204 -9.33 8.10 -4.35
N SER A 205 -9.93 9.26 -4.60
CA SER A 205 -11.11 9.74 -3.86
C SER A 205 -12.29 8.78 -3.97
N PHE A 206 -12.60 8.26 -5.16
CA PHE A 206 -13.66 7.26 -5.33
C PHE A 206 -13.38 5.97 -4.54
N VAL A 207 -12.13 5.50 -4.52
CA VAL A 207 -11.76 4.31 -3.74
C VAL A 207 -11.85 4.58 -2.24
N PHE A 208 -11.40 5.74 -1.77
CA PHE A 208 -11.54 6.15 -0.37
C PHE A 208 -13.00 6.28 0.07
N LEU A 209 -13.87 6.85 -0.77
CA LEU A 209 -15.32 6.89 -0.50
C LEU A 209 -15.90 5.48 -0.38
N GLY A 210 -15.50 4.56 -1.25
CA GLY A 210 -15.87 3.14 -1.15
C GLY A 210 -15.42 2.50 0.16
N LEU A 211 -14.16 2.75 0.58
CA LEU A 211 -13.62 2.25 1.85
C LEU A 211 -14.36 2.82 3.07
N ILE A 212 -14.63 4.14 3.09
CA ILE A 212 -15.40 4.78 4.17
C ILE A 212 -16.80 4.19 4.23
N SER A 213 -17.48 4.04 3.09
CA SER A 213 -18.81 3.42 3.02
C SER A 213 -18.78 2.01 3.60
N LEU A 214 -17.85 1.15 3.17
CA LEU A 214 -17.72 -0.21 3.69
C LEU A 214 -17.41 -0.23 5.20
N ALA A 215 -16.52 0.65 5.68
CA ALA A 215 -16.21 0.77 7.10
C ALA A 215 -17.45 1.17 7.93
N THR A 216 -18.26 2.09 7.43
CA THR A 216 -19.54 2.47 8.06
C THR A 216 -20.50 1.29 8.13
N HIS A 217 -20.59 0.46 7.09
CA HIS A 217 -21.42 -0.74 7.11
C HIS A 217 -20.90 -1.79 8.11
N VAL A 218 -19.58 -1.98 8.19
CA VAL A 218 -18.95 -2.84 9.21
C VAL A 218 -19.32 -2.37 10.62
N PHE A 219 -19.34 -1.05 10.85
CA PHE A 219 -19.73 -0.47 12.14
C PHE A 219 -21.23 -0.64 12.44
N ILE A 220 -22.12 -0.33 11.48
CA ILE A 220 -23.57 -0.43 11.66
C ILE A 220 -24.02 -1.87 11.93
N PHE A 221 -23.44 -2.84 11.21
CA PHE A 221 -23.80 -4.26 11.32
C PHE A 221 -22.90 -5.04 12.28
N SER A 222 -22.22 -4.38 13.22
CA SER A 222 -21.26 -5.03 14.13
C SER A 222 -21.88 -6.16 14.97
N ASN A 223 -23.19 -6.09 15.24
CA ASN A 223 -23.92 -7.09 16.01
C ASN A 223 -24.42 -8.28 15.15
N GLU A 224 -24.46 -8.10 13.82
CA GLU A 224 -24.96 -9.09 12.87
C GLU A 224 -23.78 -9.78 12.18
N VAL A 225 -23.35 -10.92 12.75
CA VAL A 225 -22.11 -11.62 12.38
C VAL A 225 -21.96 -11.82 10.87
N TYR A 226 -23.03 -12.21 10.18
CA TYR A 226 -23.00 -12.45 8.73
C TYR A 226 -22.67 -11.17 7.94
N PHE A 227 -23.40 -10.08 8.20
CA PHE A 227 -23.19 -8.80 7.51
C PHE A 227 -21.84 -8.17 7.89
N PHE A 228 -21.46 -8.26 9.16
CA PHE A 228 -20.14 -7.84 9.62
C PHE A 228 -19.01 -8.52 8.81
N ILE A 229 -19.03 -9.86 8.72
CA ILE A 229 -18.01 -10.61 7.98
C ILE A 229 -18.04 -10.23 6.50
N LEU A 230 -19.22 -10.14 5.89
CA LEU A 230 -19.38 -9.79 4.47
C LEU A 230 -18.73 -8.43 4.16
N PHE A 231 -19.10 -7.37 4.89
CA PHE A 231 -18.56 -6.04 4.65
C PHE A 231 -17.08 -5.93 5.03
N ALA A 232 -16.63 -6.66 6.05
CA ALA A 232 -15.22 -6.70 6.43
C ALA A 232 -14.35 -7.34 5.32
N VAL A 233 -14.81 -8.44 4.71
CA VAL A 233 -14.11 -9.09 3.59
C VAL A 233 -14.06 -8.15 2.38
N LEU A 234 -15.17 -7.49 2.04
CA LEU A 234 -15.21 -6.50 0.95
C LEU A 234 -14.27 -5.32 1.22
N PHE A 235 -14.23 -4.83 2.46
CA PHE A 235 -13.33 -3.76 2.88
C PHE A 235 -11.86 -4.16 2.71
N ILE A 236 -11.47 -5.34 3.20
CA ILE A 236 -10.11 -5.86 3.06
C ILE A 236 -9.75 -6.06 1.58
N ALA A 237 -10.66 -6.62 0.78
CA ALA A 237 -10.43 -6.82 -0.65
C ALA A 237 -10.22 -5.49 -1.39
N LEU A 238 -11.06 -4.48 -1.14
CA LEU A 238 -10.90 -3.15 -1.72
C LEU A 238 -9.62 -2.48 -1.24
N LEU A 239 -9.23 -2.66 0.03
CA LEU A 239 -8.01 -2.11 0.61
C LEU A 239 -6.77 -2.66 -0.10
N ILE A 240 -6.66 -3.99 -0.25
CA ILE A 240 -5.56 -4.64 -0.98
C ILE A 240 -5.51 -4.13 -2.42
N LYS A 241 -6.68 -4.04 -3.07
CA LYS A 241 -6.77 -3.53 -4.45
C LYS A 241 -6.35 -2.06 -4.56
N SER A 242 -6.68 -1.25 -3.57
CA SER A 242 -6.32 0.17 -3.52
C SER A 242 -4.81 0.38 -3.43
N VAL A 243 -4.10 -0.44 -2.66
CA VAL A 243 -2.63 -0.39 -2.54
C VAL A 243 -1.99 -0.69 -3.90
N GLU A 244 -2.49 -1.71 -4.60
CA GLU A 244 -1.98 -2.07 -5.92
C GLU A 244 -2.26 -0.98 -6.97
N TRP A 245 -3.46 -0.41 -6.99
CA TRP A 245 -3.79 0.69 -7.90
C TRP A 245 -3.01 1.97 -7.58
N SER A 246 -2.75 2.23 -6.30
CA SER A 246 -1.95 3.38 -5.88
C SER A 246 -0.52 3.32 -6.43
N ALA A 247 0.06 2.13 -6.64
CA ALA A 247 1.37 1.99 -7.25
C ALA A 247 1.37 2.48 -8.71
N ILE A 248 0.31 2.13 -9.46
CA ILE A 248 0.11 2.56 -10.84
C ILE A 248 -0.09 4.08 -10.90
N TRP A 249 -0.89 4.65 -9.99
CA TRP A 249 -1.13 6.09 -9.93
C TRP A 249 0.11 6.91 -9.55
N ASN A 250 0.90 6.48 -8.55
CA ASN A 250 2.15 7.19 -8.20
C ASN A 250 3.16 7.11 -9.36
N MET A 251 3.22 5.96 -10.02
CA MET A 251 4.06 5.77 -11.20
C MET A 251 3.63 6.63 -12.39
N SER A 252 2.34 6.82 -12.63
CA SER A 252 1.85 7.69 -13.71
C SER A 252 2.20 9.15 -13.47
N ILE A 253 2.20 9.62 -12.22
CA ILE A 253 2.66 10.97 -11.87
C ILE A 253 4.14 11.12 -12.21
N VAL A 254 4.99 10.16 -11.82
CA VAL A 254 6.42 10.19 -12.14
C VAL A 254 6.67 10.19 -13.65
N ILE A 255 5.96 9.34 -14.40
CA ILE A 255 6.00 9.36 -15.87
C ILE A 255 5.59 10.73 -16.41
N SER A 256 4.53 11.33 -15.86
CA SER A 256 4.04 12.62 -16.34
C SER A 256 4.96 13.79 -16.06
N VAL A 257 5.78 13.71 -15.00
CA VAL A 257 6.84 14.69 -14.71
C VAL A 257 8.02 14.51 -15.64
N LEU A 258 8.44 13.27 -15.88
CA LEU A 258 9.67 12.97 -16.62
C LEU A 258 9.47 12.84 -18.13
N GLU A 259 8.23 12.69 -18.59
CA GLU A 259 7.86 12.52 -19.99
C GLU A 259 6.73 13.48 -20.36
N GLU A 260 6.66 13.89 -21.63
CA GLU A 260 5.58 14.77 -22.11
C GLU A 260 4.19 14.08 -22.21
N LYS A 261 4.04 12.90 -21.61
CA LYS A 261 2.78 12.12 -21.55
C LYS A 261 2.00 12.51 -20.30
N HIS A 262 0.68 12.67 -20.41
CA HIS A 262 -0.14 13.16 -19.29
C HIS A 262 -1.53 12.53 -19.30
N GLY A 263 -2.23 12.64 -18.17
CA GLY A 263 -3.60 12.17 -18.00
C GLY A 263 -3.74 10.66 -18.11
N ASP A 264 -4.70 10.23 -18.92
CA ASP A 264 -5.01 8.83 -19.22
C ASP A 264 -3.84 8.12 -19.90
N VAL A 265 -3.11 8.80 -20.81
CA VAL A 265 -1.95 8.22 -21.50
C VAL A 265 -0.86 7.84 -20.49
N ALA A 266 -0.59 8.70 -19.51
CA ALA A 266 0.39 8.41 -18.45
C ALA A 266 -0.07 7.25 -17.55
N LEU A 267 -1.37 7.14 -17.26
CA LEU A 267 -1.94 6.02 -16.52
C LEU A 267 -1.80 4.70 -17.28
N VAL A 268 -2.13 4.67 -18.56
CA VAL A 268 -1.96 3.49 -19.40
C VAL A 268 -0.48 3.08 -19.45
N LEU A 269 0.42 4.04 -19.66
CA LEU A 269 1.86 3.78 -19.75
C LEU A 269 2.42 3.25 -18.42
N SER A 270 1.96 3.79 -17.29
CA SER A 270 2.34 3.28 -15.96
C SER A 270 1.88 1.83 -15.72
N SER A 271 0.67 1.48 -16.18
CA SER A 271 0.15 0.11 -16.08
C SER A 271 0.93 -0.84 -16.98
N TYR A 272 1.32 -0.36 -18.16
CA TYR A 272 2.10 -1.10 -19.15
C TYR A 272 3.53 -1.38 -18.65
N HIS A 273 4.21 -0.38 -18.10
CA HIS A 273 5.54 -0.55 -17.52
C HIS A 273 5.54 -1.37 -16.24
N SER A 274 4.50 -1.27 -15.42
CA SER A 274 4.42 -2.02 -14.15
C SER A 274 4.05 -3.49 -14.34
N ARG A 275 3.65 -3.94 -15.54
CA ARG A 275 3.13 -5.30 -15.76
C ARG A 275 4.15 -6.41 -15.44
N GLY A 276 5.45 -6.15 -15.64
CA GLY A 276 6.53 -7.11 -15.38
C GLY A 276 7.08 -7.12 -13.94
N SER A 277 6.74 -6.11 -13.15
CA SER A 277 7.32 -5.83 -11.82
C SER A 277 6.26 -5.39 -10.80
N ARG A 278 4.99 -5.71 -11.08
CA ARG A 278 3.80 -5.18 -10.39
C ARG A 278 3.84 -5.43 -8.88
N GLN A 279 4.34 -6.59 -8.47
CA GLN A 279 4.50 -6.97 -7.07
C GLN A 279 5.43 -6.02 -6.31
N PHE A 280 6.49 -5.50 -6.94
CA PHE A 280 7.40 -4.58 -6.26
C PHE A 280 6.77 -3.20 -6.06
N GLY A 281 6.07 -2.69 -7.07
CA GLY A 281 5.31 -1.44 -6.94
C GLY A 281 4.26 -1.52 -5.82
N SER A 282 3.52 -2.63 -5.72
CA SER A 282 2.55 -2.84 -4.65
C SER A 282 3.21 -3.01 -3.27
N LEU A 283 4.35 -3.72 -3.18
CA LEU A 283 5.10 -3.85 -1.93
C LEU A 283 5.61 -2.50 -1.41
N PHE A 284 6.15 -1.63 -2.28
CA PHE A 284 6.53 -0.27 -1.86
C PHE A 284 5.35 0.52 -1.35
N MET A 285 4.22 0.49 -2.08
CA MET A 285 3.02 1.18 -1.63
C MET A 285 2.48 0.64 -0.32
N LEU A 286 2.57 -0.68 -0.08
CA LEU A 286 2.19 -1.28 1.19
C LEU A 286 3.05 -0.74 2.33
N VAL A 287 4.37 -0.68 2.15
CA VAL A 287 5.30 -0.15 3.18
C VAL A 287 5.00 1.31 3.49
N PHE A 288 4.84 2.17 2.46
CA PHE A 288 4.50 3.57 2.67
C PHE A 288 3.10 3.76 3.28
N PHE A 289 2.14 2.90 2.92
CA PHE A 289 0.80 2.90 3.49
C PHE A 289 0.83 2.54 4.97
N VAL A 290 1.50 1.44 5.35
CA VAL A 290 1.64 1.00 6.74
C VAL A 290 2.41 2.04 7.56
N TRP A 291 3.50 2.60 7.02
CA TRP A 291 4.24 3.70 7.65
C TRP A 291 3.32 4.89 7.95
N SER A 292 2.58 5.36 6.95
CA SER A 292 1.68 6.51 7.08
C SER A 292 0.55 6.25 8.06
N PHE A 293 -0.04 5.06 8.02
CA PHE A 293 -1.12 4.64 8.91
C PHE A 293 -0.63 4.50 10.36
N ALA A 294 0.52 3.85 10.58
CA ALA A 294 1.10 3.67 11.90
C ALA A 294 1.44 5.01 12.57
N LEU A 295 2.01 5.96 11.82
CA LEU A 295 2.32 7.29 12.34
C LEU A 295 1.06 8.07 12.75
N ARG A 296 0.04 8.10 11.87
CA ARG A 296 -1.23 8.79 12.17
C ARG A 296 -1.99 8.13 13.31
N GLY A 297 -2.06 6.80 13.34
CA GLY A 297 -2.70 6.03 14.41
C GLY A 297 -2.03 6.23 15.77
N SER A 298 -0.69 6.20 15.81
CA SER A 298 0.07 6.45 17.03
C SER A 298 -0.17 7.87 17.56
N CYS A 299 -0.24 8.87 16.68
CA CYS A 299 -0.52 10.24 17.10
C CYS A 299 -1.94 10.41 17.64
N LEU A 300 -2.95 9.77 17.03
CA LEU A 300 -4.32 9.76 17.55
C LEU A 300 -4.39 9.13 18.95
N TYR A 301 -3.69 8.02 19.17
CA TYR A 301 -3.62 7.36 20.47
C TYR A 301 -2.98 8.25 21.55
N MET A 302 -1.90 8.96 21.23
CA MET A 302 -1.27 9.91 22.14
C MET A 302 -2.17 11.13 22.43
N GLY A 303 -2.81 11.69 21.39
CA GLY A 303 -3.77 12.79 21.54
C GLY A 303 -4.98 12.42 22.39
N TRP A 304 -5.39 11.15 22.36
CA TRP A 304 -6.45 10.62 23.23
C TRP A 304 -6.02 10.50 24.69
N SER A 305 -4.77 10.09 24.96
CA SER A 305 -4.28 9.69 26.29
C SER A 305 -3.62 10.81 27.11
N GLY A 306 -3.13 11.90 26.51
CA GLY A 306 -2.48 12.97 27.26
C GLY A 306 -2.36 14.31 26.53
N GLY A 307 -3.02 15.35 27.06
CA GLY A 307 -3.19 16.65 26.40
C GLY A 307 -2.02 17.65 26.47
N GLY A 308 -0.80 17.26 26.83
CA GLY A 308 0.24 18.22 27.24
C GLY A 308 1.36 18.56 26.25
N ASN A 309 1.73 17.67 25.33
CA ASN A 309 2.91 17.86 24.44
C ASN A 309 2.57 17.70 22.95
N GLY A 310 1.29 17.89 22.60
CA GLY A 310 0.73 17.58 21.29
C GLY A 310 1.48 18.23 20.13
N ILE A 311 1.84 19.51 20.21
CA ILE A 311 2.44 20.23 19.08
C ILE A 311 3.83 19.69 18.71
N ARG A 312 4.69 19.40 19.70
CA ARG A 312 6.05 18.87 19.43
C ARG A 312 5.99 17.46 18.84
N ILE A 313 5.18 16.59 19.44
CA ILE A 313 4.93 15.24 18.91
C ILE A 313 4.32 15.34 17.51
N THR A 314 3.44 16.32 17.30
CA THR A 314 2.79 16.56 16.03
C THR A 314 3.76 16.98 14.94
N SER A 315 4.63 17.94 15.26
CA SER A 315 5.72 18.36 14.37
C SER A 315 6.66 17.22 14.00
N ALA A 316 7.02 16.36 14.94
CA ALA A 316 7.90 15.22 14.68
C ALA A 316 7.26 14.20 13.73
N TYR A 317 5.98 13.83 13.92
CA TYR A 317 5.34 12.86 13.01
C TYR A 317 5.12 13.46 11.62
N VAL A 318 4.70 14.74 11.49
CA VAL A 318 4.51 15.35 10.17
C VAL A 318 5.84 15.38 9.44
N GLY A 319 6.94 15.66 10.14
CA GLY A 319 8.29 15.59 9.58
C GLY A 319 8.61 14.20 9.03
N LEU A 320 8.29 13.13 9.78
CA LEU A 320 8.47 11.75 9.34
C LEU A 320 7.56 11.37 8.15
N VAL A 321 6.35 11.93 8.06
CA VAL A 321 5.47 11.72 6.91
C VAL A 321 6.01 12.44 5.68
N CYS A 322 6.47 13.69 5.80
CA CYS A 322 7.12 14.42 4.71
C CYS A 322 8.37 13.68 4.21
N LEU A 323 9.22 13.20 5.13
CA LEU A 323 10.39 12.40 4.79
C LEU A 323 10.00 11.10 4.07
N GLY A 324 8.99 10.40 4.58
CA GLY A 324 8.44 9.20 3.93
C GLY A 324 7.93 9.51 2.52
N ASN A 325 7.28 10.67 2.32
CA ASN A 325 6.80 11.09 1.02
C ASN A 325 7.94 11.40 0.04
N THR A 326 8.99 12.10 0.49
CA THR A 326 10.20 12.31 -0.32
C THR A 326 10.83 10.98 -0.72
N MET A 327 11.01 10.06 0.23
CA MET A 327 11.54 8.72 -0.03
C MET A 327 10.67 7.92 -0.99
N LYS A 328 9.35 8.03 -0.90
CA LYS A 328 8.40 7.43 -1.85
C LYS A 328 8.70 7.89 -3.26
N TRP A 329 8.83 9.19 -3.50
CA TRP A 329 9.12 9.72 -4.83
C TRP A 329 10.47 9.28 -5.37
N LEU A 330 11.51 9.24 -4.53
CA LEU A 330 12.83 8.72 -4.91
C LEU A 330 12.76 7.25 -5.36
N VAL A 331 12.05 6.41 -4.59
CA VAL A 331 11.84 5.00 -4.92
C VAL A 331 11.10 4.86 -6.25
N PHE A 332 10.07 5.65 -6.51
CA PHE A 332 9.31 5.57 -7.76
C PHE A 332 10.11 6.05 -8.98
N VAL A 333 11.01 7.02 -8.83
CA VAL A 333 11.97 7.39 -9.88
C VAL A 333 12.86 6.20 -10.24
N VAL A 334 13.50 5.57 -9.25
CA VAL A 334 14.36 4.39 -9.46
C VAL A 334 13.56 3.22 -10.02
N TYR A 335 12.35 2.99 -9.51
CA TYR A 335 11.45 1.94 -9.98
C TYR A 335 11.10 2.12 -11.46
N LEU A 336 10.82 3.34 -11.91
CA LEU A 336 10.57 3.62 -13.33
C LEU A 336 11.77 3.29 -14.22
N HIS A 337 12.96 3.76 -13.83
CA HIS A 337 14.18 3.47 -14.57
C HIS A 337 14.45 1.97 -14.66
N ASN A 338 14.29 1.25 -13.55
CA ASN A 338 14.46 -0.19 -13.54
C ASN A 338 13.41 -0.92 -14.41
N CYS A 339 12.13 -0.53 -14.36
CA CYS A 339 11.08 -1.11 -15.20
C CYS A 339 11.37 -0.92 -16.69
N LYS A 340 11.96 0.22 -17.08
CA LYS A 340 12.40 0.46 -18.45
C LYS A 340 13.58 -0.42 -18.85
N ASN A 341 14.61 -0.52 -18.01
CA ASN A 341 15.81 -1.32 -18.30
C ASN A 341 15.48 -2.81 -18.44
N GLN A 342 14.68 -3.37 -17.53
CA GLN A 342 14.25 -4.78 -17.61
C GLN A 342 13.44 -5.09 -18.87
N ARG A 343 12.80 -4.09 -19.48
CA ARG A 343 12.06 -4.23 -20.74
C ARG A 343 13.00 -4.18 -21.94
N LEU A 344 13.94 -3.23 -21.97
CA LEU A 344 14.95 -3.14 -23.02
C LEU A 344 15.72 -4.47 -23.14
N GLU A 345 16.17 -5.01 -22.01
CA GLU A 345 16.84 -6.31 -21.94
C GLU A 345 15.99 -7.51 -22.42
N ARG A 346 14.66 -7.39 -22.43
CA ARG A 346 13.75 -8.44 -22.94
C ARG A 346 13.45 -8.28 -24.42
N VAL A 347 13.47 -7.05 -24.95
CA VAL A 347 13.19 -6.78 -26.37
C VAL A 347 14.41 -7.09 -27.24
N ASP A 348 15.62 -6.76 -26.81
CA ASP A 348 16.87 -7.06 -27.54
C ASP A 348 17.03 -8.57 -27.91
N PRO A 349 16.77 -9.55 -27.01
CA PRO A 349 16.86 -10.98 -27.34
C PRO A 349 15.66 -11.52 -28.13
N GLU A 350 14.55 -10.79 -28.24
CA GLU A 350 13.42 -11.14 -29.11
C GLU A 350 13.68 -10.68 -30.55
N VAL A 351 14.28 -9.50 -30.73
CA VAL A 351 14.68 -8.98 -32.05
C VAL A 351 15.84 -9.78 -32.64
N GLY A 352 16.81 -10.21 -31.84
CA GLY A 352 17.89 -11.10 -32.30
C GLY A 352 17.37 -12.47 -32.78
N ARG A 353 16.40 -13.06 -32.07
CA ARG A 353 15.78 -14.33 -32.48
C ARG A 353 14.85 -14.22 -33.69
N ALA A 354 14.23 -13.06 -33.91
CA ALA A 354 13.43 -12.80 -35.10
C ALA A 354 14.27 -12.50 -36.36
N ALA A 355 15.56 -12.18 -36.19
CA ALA A 355 16.51 -11.99 -37.29
C ALA A 355 17.25 -13.28 -37.69
N GLU A 356 17.17 -14.33 -36.86
CA GLU A 356 17.77 -15.66 -37.10
C GLU A 356 16.75 -16.71 -37.60
N ALA A 357 15.48 -16.33 -37.74
CA ALA A 357 14.39 -17.14 -38.33
C ALA A 357 14.00 -16.55 -39.69
#